data_AF-A0A7W5VNN0-F1
#
_entry.id   AF-A0A7W5VNN0-F1
#
_cell.length_a   1.000
_cell.length_b   1.000
_cell.length_c   1.000
_cell.angle_alpha   90.00
_cell.angle_beta   90.00
_cell.angle_gamma   90.00
#
_symmetry.space_group_name_H-M   'P 1'
#
loop_
_entity.id
_entity.type
_entity.pdbx_description
1 polymer ?
#
loop_
_entity_poly.entity_id
_entity_poly.type
_entity_poly.pdbx_seq_one_letter_code
_entity_poly.pdbx_strand_id
1 'polypeptide(L)'
;MRFITAALLAASIFGATAAQAEMKLTSKDLTPGKAMADAQVFNSFGCSGKNVSPELTWSGAPQGTKSFAIMAYDPDAPTGSGWWHWSVFNIPANASEIATGASGDKKLPVGTIEGHTDFGTSGYGGACPPAGDKPHHYQFTVYALSVDKLPLPDTAPAAMVGFYVRANTLDKASVEVTYGR
;
A
#
# COMPACT_ATOMS: atom_id res chain seq x y z
N MET A 1 -1.63 -26.69 -70.62
CA MET A 1 -1.88 -25.64 -69.60
C MET A 1 -2.07 -26.34 -68.26
N ARG A 2 -1.06 -26.37 -67.39
CA ARG A 2 -1.13 -26.96 -66.04
C ARG A 2 -0.87 -25.84 -65.05
N PHE A 3 -1.86 -25.48 -64.26
CA PHE A 3 -1.75 -24.47 -63.21
C PHE A 3 -1.18 -25.13 -61.95
N ILE A 4 -0.04 -24.64 -61.47
CA ILE A 4 0.55 -25.01 -60.18
C ILE A 4 0.07 -23.97 -59.17
N THR A 5 -0.83 -24.35 -58.27
CA THR A 5 -1.29 -23.49 -57.16
C THR A 5 -0.34 -23.68 -55.98
N ALA A 6 0.48 -22.67 -55.69
CA ALA A 6 1.29 -22.62 -54.48
C ALA A 6 0.43 -22.11 -53.31
N ALA A 7 0.23 -22.94 -52.30
CA ALA A 7 -0.44 -22.54 -51.06
C ALA A 7 0.59 -21.90 -50.11
N LEU A 8 0.45 -20.60 -49.82
CA LEU A 8 1.19 -19.95 -48.73
C LEU A 8 0.57 -20.36 -47.39
N LEU A 9 1.33 -21.06 -46.56
CA LEU A 9 1.02 -21.20 -45.13
C LEU A 9 1.39 -19.89 -44.42
N ALA A 10 0.38 -19.16 -43.93
CA ALA A 10 0.59 -18.10 -42.96
C ALA A 10 0.72 -18.73 -41.56
N ALA A 11 1.92 -18.70 -40.98
CA ALA A 11 2.16 -19.14 -39.61
C ALA A 11 1.83 -18.00 -38.64
N SER A 12 0.71 -18.13 -37.92
CA SER A 12 0.31 -17.21 -36.86
C SER A 12 1.19 -17.44 -35.62
N ILE A 13 2.10 -16.51 -35.33
CA ILE A 13 2.90 -16.53 -34.10
C ILE A 13 2.00 -16.05 -32.95
N PHE A 14 1.44 -16.98 -32.18
CA PHE A 14 0.88 -16.66 -30.87
C PHE A 14 2.03 -16.42 -29.89
N GLY A 15 2.38 -15.16 -29.66
CA GLY A 15 3.27 -14.78 -28.58
C GLY A 15 2.61 -15.09 -27.24
N ALA A 16 3.17 -16.02 -26.47
CA ALA A 16 2.75 -16.24 -25.09
C ALA A 16 3.10 -15.01 -24.27
N THR A 17 2.10 -14.19 -23.94
CA THR A 17 2.24 -13.17 -22.91
C THR A 17 2.45 -13.88 -21.58
N ALA A 18 3.66 -13.77 -21.01
CA ALA A 18 3.89 -14.20 -19.64
C ALA A 18 2.86 -13.50 -18.74
N ALA A 19 2.09 -14.26 -17.98
CA ALA A 19 1.19 -13.68 -17.00
C ALA A 19 2.03 -12.82 -16.04
N GLN A 20 1.73 -11.53 -15.95
CA GLN A 20 2.32 -10.69 -14.91
C GLN A 20 2.02 -11.33 -13.56
N ALA A 21 3.04 -11.51 -12.71
CA ALA A 21 2.82 -11.93 -11.35
C ALA A 21 1.91 -10.90 -10.67
N GLU A 22 0.83 -11.36 -10.07
CA GLU A 22 -0.07 -10.51 -9.28
C GLU A 22 0.63 -10.15 -7.97
N MET A 23 0.68 -8.86 -7.65
CA MET A 23 1.27 -8.41 -6.40
C MET A 23 0.50 -8.97 -5.21
N LYS A 24 1.21 -9.39 -4.16
CA LYS A 24 0.63 -9.90 -2.92
C LYS A 24 1.17 -9.12 -1.74
N LEU A 25 0.30 -8.87 -0.76
CA LEU A 25 0.66 -8.26 0.51
C LEU A 25 0.22 -9.19 1.64
N THR A 26 1.12 -9.43 2.59
CA THR A 26 0.88 -10.20 3.80
C THR A 26 1.45 -9.48 5.01
N SER A 27 1.02 -9.88 6.20
CA SER A 27 1.52 -9.36 7.46
C SER A 27 1.43 -10.45 8.52
N LYS A 28 2.41 -10.51 9.42
CA LYS A 28 2.32 -11.31 10.65
C LYS A 28 1.54 -10.61 11.76
N ASP A 29 1.38 -9.28 11.65
CA ASP A 29 0.67 -8.46 12.64
C ASP A 29 -0.81 -8.27 12.28
N LEU A 30 -1.15 -8.37 10.98
CA LEU A 30 -2.49 -8.17 10.45
C LEU A 30 -3.05 -9.45 9.81
N THR A 31 -4.17 -9.95 10.32
CA THR A 31 -4.90 -11.07 9.68
C THR A 31 -6.09 -10.53 8.88
N PRO A 32 -6.17 -10.74 7.56
CA PRO A 32 -7.26 -10.23 6.73
C PRO A 32 -8.66 -10.57 7.27
N GLY A 33 -9.54 -9.57 7.33
CA GLY A 33 -10.92 -9.71 7.81
C GLY A 33 -11.07 -9.95 9.32
N LYS A 34 -9.98 -9.84 10.09
CA LYS A 34 -9.99 -9.93 11.56
C LYS A 34 -9.76 -8.56 12.19
N ALA A 35 -10.12 -8.45 13.47
CA ALA A 35 -9.80 -7.28 14.25
C ALA A 35 -8.27 -7.15 14.42
N MET A 36 -7.73 -5.93 14.31
CA MET A 36 -6.32 -5.68 14.60
C MET A 36 -6.02 -5.83 16.09
N ALA A 37 -4.79 -6.24 16.40
CA ALA A 37 -4.31 -6.32 17.76
C ALA A 37 -4.09 -4.92 18.36
N ASP A 38 -4.10 -4.85 19.69
CA ASP A 38 -3.90 -3.63 20.48
C ASP A 38 -2.56 -2.91 20.16
N ALA A 39 -1.60 -3.65 19.59
CA ALA A 39 -0.34 -3.09 19.13
C ALA A 39 -0.54 -2.01 18.03
N GLN A 40 -1.48 -2.22 17.11
CA GLN A 40 -1.76 -1.31 15.98
C GLN A 40 -2.80 -0.23 16.30
N VAL A 41 -3.40 -0.28 17.48
CA VAL A 41 -4.40 0.70 17.95
C VAL A 41 -3.69 1.97 18.43
N PHE A 42 -4.31 3.13 18.22
CA PHE A 42 -3.75 4.42 18.63
C PHE A 42 -3.66 4.53 20.15
N ASN A 43 -2.74 5.36 20.64
CA ASN A 43 -2.47 5.55 22.07
C ASN A 43 -2.88 6.94 22.58
N SER A 44 -3.70 7.66 21.80
CA SER A 44 -4.25 8.97 22.11
C SER A 44 -5.72 9.04 21.68
N PHE A 45 -6.35 10.20 21.79
CA PHE A 45 -7.77 10.43 21.43
C PHE A 45 -8.75 9.50 22.17
N GLY A 46 -8.38 9.14 23.40
CA GLY A 46 -9.15 8.21 24.23
C GLY A 46 -8.94 6.72 23.90
N CYS A 47 -8.06 6.38 22.96
CA CYS A 47 -7.57 5.02 22.75
C CYS A 47 -6.28 4.79 23.54
N SER A 48 -6.00 3.53 23.88
CA SER A 48 -4.90 3.12 24.77
C SER A 48 -4.02 2.01 24.18
N GLY A 49 -4.03 1.86 22.85
CA GLY A 49 -3.17 0.90 22.16
C GLY A 49 -1.70 1.27 22.22
N LYS A 50 -0.86 0.59 21.45
CA LYS A 50 0.60 0.84 21.44
C LYS A 50 1.07 1.76 20.32
N ASN A 51 0.20 2.08 19.37
CA ASN A 51 0.50 2.88 18.17
C ASN A 51 1.73 2.41 17.38
N VAL A 52 1.85 1.09 17.19
CA VAL A 52 2.98 0.47 16.48
C VAL A 52 2.54 0.11 15.06
N SER A 53 3.24 0.65 14.06
CA SER A 53 3.02 0.28 12.66
C SER A 53 3.16 -1.24 12.45
N PRO A 54 2.27 -1.87 11.65
CA PRO A 54 2.35 -3.30 11.40
C PRO A 54 3.54 -3.65 10.49
N GLU A 55 4.04 -4.87 10.61
CA GLU A 55 4.88 -5.47 9.58
C GLU A 55 4.08 -5.67 8.30
N LEU A 56 4.71 -5.42 7.15
CA LEU A 56 4.12 -5.57 5.83
C LEU A 56 5.16 -6.19 4.90
N THR A 57 4.89 -7.38 4.36
CA THR A 57 5.73 -8.08 3.39
C THR A 57 4.97 -8.24 2.08
N TRP A 58 5.63 -7.93 0.97
CA TRP A 58 5.04 -8.07 -0.36
C TRP A 58 5.92 -8.85 -1.33
N SER A 59 5.28 -9.40 -2.35
CA SER A 59 5.93 -10.13 -3.43
C SER A 59 5.16 -9.95 -4.74
N GLY A 60 5.75 -10.41 -5.85
CA GLY A 60 5.09 -10.36 -7.16
C GLY A 60 5.05 -8.95 -7.78
N ALA A 61 5.95 -8.05 -7.39
CA ALA A 61 6.02 -6.72 -8.01
C ALA A 61 6.25 -6.84 -9.54
N PRO A 62 5.50 -6.11 -10.38
CA PRO A 62 5.60 -6.21 -11.83
C PRO A 62 6.94 -5.70 -12.34
N GLN A 63 7.35 -6.18 -13.53
CA GLN A 63 8.49 -5.63 -14.25
C GLN A 63 8.30 -4.12 -14.47
N GLY A 64 9.36 -3.35 -14.25
CA GLY A 64 9.33 -1.89 -14.37
C GLY A 64 9.06 -1.17 -13.06
N THR A 65 8.82 -1.88 -11.95
CA THR A 65 8.78 -1.29 -10.61
C THR A 65 10.11 -0.62 -10.28
N LYS A 66 10.06 0.67 -9.91
CA LYS A 66 11.22 1.48 -9.53
C LYS A 66 11.16 1.99 -8.09
N SER A 67 9.97 2.04 -7.51
CA SER A 67 9.79 2.28 -6.08
C SER A 67 8.47 1.69 -5.59
N PHE A 68 8.27 1.66 -4.28
CA PHE A 68 7.00 1.35 -3.66
C PHE A 68 6.46 2.53 -2.85
N ALA A 69 5.15 2.50 -2.62
CA ALA A 69 4.47 3.31 -1.62
C ALA A 69 3.55 2.44 -0.77
N ILE A 70 3.34 2.82 0.48
CA ILE A 70 2.37 2.21 1.40
C ILE A 70 1.39 3.28 1.84
N MET A 71 0.09 2.97 1.78
CA MET A 71 -0.95 3.81 2.35
C MET A 71 -1.84 3.00 3.28
N ALA A 72 -2.16 3.56 4.45
CA ALA A 72 -3.15 3.03 5.37
C ALA A 72 -4.35 3.99 5.43
N TYR A 73 -5.56 3.47 5.18
CA TYR A 73 -6.76 4.29 5.06
C TYR A 73 -7.95 3.64 5.77
N ASP A 74 -8.72 4.45 6.48
CA ASP A 74 -10.01 4.12 7.06
C ASP A 74 -11.12 4.82 6.24
N PRO A 75 -11.87 4.10 5.39
CA PRO A 75 -12.98 4.66 4.65
C PRO A 75 -14.22 4.93 5.51
N ASP A 76 -14.32 4.34 6.69
CA ASP A 76 -15.48 4.42 7.58
C ASP A 76 -15.44 5.64 8.50
N ALA A 77 -14.28 6.27 8.68
CA ALA A 77 -14.12 7.47 9.48
C ALA A 77 -15.10 8.60 9.05
N PRO A 78 -15.90 9.16 9.98
CA PRO A 78 -17.01 10.07 9.66
C PRO A 78 -16.54 11.52 9.42
N THR A 79 -15.66 11.72 8.45
CA THR A 79 -15.06 13.04 8.12
C THR A 79 -15.52 13.61 6.77
N GLY A 80 -16.19 12.80 5.95
CA GLY A 80 -16.46 13.10 4.54
C GLY A 80 -15.32 12.72 3.58
N SER A 81 -14.15 12.36 4.10
CA SER A 81 -12.97 11.97 3.32
C SER A 81 -12.24 10.73 3.85
N GLY A 82 -12.86 9.99 4.77
CA GLY A 82 -12.20 8.93 5.55
C GLY A 82 -11.05 9.46 6.41
N TRP A 83 -10.10 8.58 6.72
CA TRP A 83 -8.92 8.94 7.51
C TRP A 83 -7.66 8.25 6.99
N TRP A 84 -6.63 9.03 6.68
CA TRP A 84 -5.31 8.52 6.34
C TRP A 84 -4.51 8.26 7.60
N HIS A 85 -4.21 6.99 7.85
CA HIS A 85 -3.48 6.51 9.02
C HIS A 85 -1.97 6.40 8.79
N TRP A 86 -1.54 6.27 7.53
CA TRP A 86 -0.14 6.19 7.16
C TRP A 86 0.05 6.49 5.69
N SER A 87 1.13 7.18 5.34
CA SER A 87 1.50 7.50 3.96
C SER A 87 3.02 7.45 3.83
N VAL A 88 3.51 6.42 3.15
CA VAL A 88 4.94 6.15 2.96
C VAL A 88 5.23 6.05 1.48
N PHE A 89 6.27 6.73 0.99
CA PHE A 89 6.61 6.72 -0.43
C PHE A 89 8.11 6.78 -0.66
N ASN A 90 8.52 6.57 -1.91
CA ASN A 90 9.92 6.45 -2.34
C ASN A 90 10.64 5.28 -1.64
N ILE A 91 9.90 4.21 -1.30
CA ILE A 91 10.49 2.97 -0.80
C ILE A 91 11.30 2.35 -1.96
N PRO A 92 12.58 1.99 -1.78
CA PRO A 92 13.41 1.43 -2.86
C PRO A 92 12.83 0.15 -3.48
N ALA A 93 13.00 -0.03 -4.80
CA ALA A 93 12.48 -1.20 -5.53
C ALA A 93 13.02 -2.57 -5.07
N ASN A 94 14.14 -2.59 -4.35
CA ASN A 94 14.71 -3.82 -3.78
C ASN A 94 14.17 -4.16 -2.39
N ALA A 95 13.33 -3.30 -1.80
CA ALA A 95 12.62 -3.60 -0.57
C ALA A 95 11.40 -4.49 -0.86
N SER A 96 11.16 -5.46 0.02
CA SER A 96 10.01 -6.37 -0.03
C SER A 96 9.30 -6.48 1.32
N GLU A 97 9.77 -5.75 2.33
CA GLU A 97 9.26 -5.80 3.70
C GLU A 97 9.46 -4.43 4.37
N ILE A 98 8.50 -4.07 5.23
CA ILE A 98 8.66 -3.09 6.30
C ILE A 98 8.41 -3.81 7.63
N ALA A 99 9.34 -3.71 8.57
CA ALA A 99 9.23 -4.37 9.86
C ALA A 99 8.18 -3.70 10.77
N THR A 100 7.65 -4.47 11.72
CA THR A 100 6.81 -3.96 12.83
C THR A 100 7.49 -2.77 13.51
N GLY A 101 6.77 -1.67 13.67
CA GLY A 101 7.27 -0.47 14.34
C GLY A 101 8.37 0.26 13.57
N ALA A 102 8.37 0.20 12.24
CA ALA A 102 9.36 0.92 11.44
C ALA A 102 9.07 2.43 11.32
N SER A 103 7.80 2.81 11.37
CA SER A 103 7.38 4.22 11.33
C SER A 103 7.97 5.02 12.50
N GLY A 104 8.44 6.24 12.23
CA GLY A 104 9.03 7.14 13.22
C GLY A 104 10.44 6.75 13.72
N ASP A 105 10.96 5.58 13.33
CA ASP A 105 12.04 4.92 14.09
C ASP A 105 13.34 4.67 13.30
N LYS A 106 13.61 5.41 12.21
CA LYS A 106 14.77 5.23 11.29
C LYS A 106 14.99 3.79 10.76
N LYS A 107 14.02 2.89 10.96
CA LYS A 107 14.04 1.49 10.49
C LYS A 107 13.50 1.34 9.07
N LEU A 108 12.90 2.40 8.51
CA LEU A 108 12.50 2.42 7.10
C LEU A 108 13.74 2.36 6.19
N PRO A 109 13.64 1.71 5.02
CA PRO A 109 14.71 1.71 4.03
C PRO A 109 15.19 3.12 3.70
N VAL A 110 16.49 3.29 3.48
CA VAL A 110 17.09 4.60 3.14
C VAL A 110 16.43 5.19 1.89
N GLY A 111 16.07 6.47 1.97
CA GLY A 111 15.39 7.19 0.88
C GLY A 111 13.86 7.19 0.97
N THR A 112 13.30 6.37 1.85
CA THR A 112 11.86 6.36 2.16
C THR A 112 11.43 7.65 2.88
N ILE A 113 10.24 8.13 2.56
CA ILE A 113 9.64 9.32 3.18
C ILE A 113 8.29 8.96 3.78
N GLU A 114 8.03 9.45 4.99
CA GLU A 114 6.69 9.45 5.61
C GLU A 114 6.04 10.82 5.40
N GLY A 115 4.95 10.84 4.62
CA GLY A 115 4.12 12.03 4.40
C GLY A 115 3.20 12.31 5.59
N HIS A 116 2.57 13.49 5.58
CA HIS A 116 1.60 13.87 6.61
C HIS A 116 0.31 13.06 6.50
N THR A 117 -0.22 12.71 7.66
CA THR A 117 -1.49 12.01 7.86
C THR A 117 -2.57 12.96 8.36
N ASP A 118 -3.80 12.47 8.49
CA ASP A 118 -4.92 13.27 9.02
C ASP A 118 -4.81 13.53 10.53
N PHE A 119 -3.84 12.89 11.21
CA PHE A 119 -3.43 13.26 12.58
C PHE A 119 -2.63 14.57 12.64
N GLY A 120 -2.30 15.17 11.49
CA GLY A 120 -1.54 16.42 11.40
C GLY A 120 -0.02 16.25 11.50
N THR A 121 0.47 15.00 11.52
CA THR A 121 1.90 14.67 11.58
C THR A 121 2.26 13.55 10.59
N SER A 122 3.55 13.43 10.27
CA SER A 122 4.07 12.24 9.59
C SER A 122 4.17 11.05 10.55
N GLY A 123 4.16 9.85 9.99
CA GLY A 123 4.22 8.59 10.74
C GLY A 123 2.88 7.86 10.80
N TYR A 124 2.91 6.67 11.38
CA TYR A 124 1.74 5.82 11.59
C TYR A 124 0.93 6.33 12.78
N GLY A 125 -0.36 6.54 12.55
CA GLY A 125 -1.36 6.69 13.60
C GLY A 125 -2.32 5.52 13.56
N GLY A 126 -2.47 4.80 14.67
CA GLY A 126 -3.30 3.60 14.77
C GLY A 126 -4.80 3.83 14.69
N ALA A 127 -5.56 2.75 14.74
CA ALA A 127 -7.03 2.81 14.79
C ALA A 127 -7.51 3.51 16.06
N CYS A 128 -8.51 4.37 15.93
CA CYS A 128 -9.23 4.95 17.07
C CYS A 128 -10.64 5.43 16.67
N PRO A 129 -11.54 4.50 16.29
CA PRO A 129 -12.89 4.84 15.84
C PRO A 129 -13.70 5.43 17.01
N PRO A 130 -14.84 6.11 16.75
CA PRO A 130 -15.74 6.55 17.81
C PRO A 130 -16.24 5.38 18.67
N ALA A 131 -16.45 5.62 19.96
CA ALA A 131 -16.97 4.58 20.86
C ALA A 131 -18.45 4.25 20.54
N GLY A 132 -18.76 2.96 20.42
CA GLY A 132 -20.10 2.47 20.10
C GLY A 132 -20.46 2.52 18.61
N ASP A 133 -19.54 2.93 17.74
CA ASP A 133 -19.74 2.84 16.29
C ASP A 133 -19.58 1.38 15.80
N LYS A 134 -20.02 1.11 14.56
CA LYS A 134 -19.68 -0.15 13.88
C LYS A 134 -18.15 -0.30 13.79
N PRO A 135 -17.60 -1.52 13.76
CA PRO A 135 -16.18 -1.69 13.46
C PRO A 135 -15.82 -1.02 12.13
N HIS A 136 -14.79 -0.19 12.13
CA HIS A 136 -14.22 0.42 10.92
C HIS A 136 -13.29 -0.56 10.22
N HIS A 137 -13.14 -0.39 8.92
CA HIS A 137 -12.16 -1.10 8.10
C HIS A 137 -10.88 -0.27 7.99
N TYR A 138 -9.73 -0.94 8.07
CA TYR A 138 -8.41 -0.33 7.93
C TYR A 138 -7.68 -1.03 6.79
N GLN A 139 -7.50 -0.29 5.70
CA GLN A 139 -6.93 -0.79 4.46
C GLN A 139 -5.46 -0.42 4.37
N PHE A 140 -4.59 -1.41 4.47
CA PHE A 140 -3.16 -1.27 4.24
C PHE A 140 -2.87 -1.70 2.81
N THR A 141 -2.36 -0.79 1.98
CA THR A 141 -2.08 -1.07 0.57
C THR A 141 -0.65 -0.73 0.22
N VAL A 142 0.04 -1.66 -0.42
CA VAL A 142 1.33 -1.41 -1.08
C VAL A 142 1.10 -1.21 -2.58
N TYR A 143 1.80 -0.25 -3.15
CA TYR A 143 1.74 0.12 -4.57
C TYR A 143 3.13 -0.03 -5.18
N ALA A 144 3.23 -0.74 -6.30
CA ALA A 144 4.42 -0.78 -7.13
C ALA A 144 4.38 0.38 -8.15
N LEU A 145 5.40 1.23 -8.17
CA LEU A 145 5.42 2.46 -8.95
C LEU A 145 6.40 2.41 -10.12
N SER A 146 6.04 3.04 -11.25
CA SER A 146 6.86 3.13 -12.47
C SER A 146 7.99 4.17 -12.41
N VAL A 147 8.02 4.97 -11.33
CA VAL A 147 8.98 6.04 -11.08
C VAL A 147 9.81 5.75 -9.84
N ASP A 148 11.08 6.18 -9.86
CA ASP A 148 12.00 5.99 -8.73
C ASP A 148 11.64 6.89 -7.54
N LYS A 149 11.22 8.13 -7.82
CA LYS A 149 10.83 9.10 -6.78
C LYS A 149 9.61 9.90 -7.19
N LEU A 150 8.72 10.09 -6.23
CA LEU A 150 7.70 11.12 -6.26
C LEU A 150 8.33 12.46 -5.83
N PRO A 151 8.11 13.56 -6.58
CA PRO A 151 8.69 14.87 -6.29
C PRO A 151 7.88 15.60 -5.20
N LEU A 152 7.77 14.99 -4.02
CA LEU A 152 6.96 15.47 -2.91
C LEU A 152 7.83 15.71 -1.66
N PRO A 153 7.55 16.77 -0.88
CA PRO A 153 8.17 16.95 0.43
C PRO A 153 7.63 15.93 1.45
N ASP A 154 8.34 15.78 2.57
CA ASP A 154 7.89 14.99 3.74
C ASP A 154 6.64 15.56 4.44
N THR A 155 6.29 16.80 4.15
CA THR A 155 5.05 17.46 4.60
C THR A 155 3.87 17.27 3.65
N ALA A 156 4.04 16.53 2.55
CA ALA A 156 2.95 16.32 1.61
C ALA A 156 1.76 15.60 2.29
N PRO A 157 0.52 16.11 2.17
CA PRO A 157 -0.64 15.46 2.74
C PRO A 157 -0.95 14.16 2.00
N ALA A 158 -1.45 13.16 2.72
CA ALA A 158 -1.72 11.83 2.19
C ALA A 158 -2.60 11.83 0.92
N ALA A 159 -3.56 12.75 0.79
CA ALA A 159 -4.34 12.90 -0.44
C ALA A 159 -3.49 13.28 -1.66
N MET A 160 -2.50 14.17 -1.49
CA MET A 160 -1.56 14.55 -2.55
C MET A 160 -0.61 13.39 -2.87
N VAL A 161 -0.12 12.68 -1.84
CA VAL A 161 0.68 11.46 -2.05
C VAL A 161 -0.14 10.43 -2.84
N GLY A 162 -1.40 10.20 -2.46
CA GLY A 162 -2.32 9.30 -3.14
C GLY A 162 -2.58 9.66 -4.60
N PHE A 163 -2.65 10.96 -4.93
CA PHE A 163 -2.75 11.42 -6.33
C PHE A 163 -1.53 10.98 -7.16
N TYR A 164 -0.32 11.25 -6.67
CA TYR A 164 0.92 10.87 -7.36
C TYR A 164 1.12 9.35 -7.41
N VAL A 165 0.84 8.65 -6.32
CA VAL A 165 0.91 7.18 -6.24
C VAL A 165 0.02 6.56 -7.31
N ARG A 166 -1.26 6.96 -7.37
CA ARG A 166 -2.22 6.40 -8.35
C ARG A 166 -1.82 6.71 -9.78
N ALA A 167 -1.31 7.91 -10.05
CA ALA A 167 -0.85 8.29 -11.39
C ALA A 167 0.34 7.44 -11.89
N ASN A 168 1.11 6.83 -10.98
CA ASN A 168 2.33 6.08 -11.30
C ASN A 168 2.25 4.59 -10.96
N THR A 169 1.08 4.09 -10.52
CA THR A 169 0.91 2.69 -10.08
C THR A 169 0.96 1.74 -11.28
N LEU A 170 1.79 0.70 -11.16
CA LEU A 170 1.82 -0.44 -12.08
C LEU A 170 0.90 -1.57 -11.59
N ASP A 171 0.97 -1.87 -10.29
CA ASP A 171 0.12 -2.85 -9.60
C ASP A 171 0.05 -2.51 -8.10
N LYS A 172 -0.88 -3.12 -7.37
CA LYS A 172 -1.06 -2.93 -5.93
C LYS A 172 -1.62 -4.17 -5.24
N ALA A 173 -1.36 -4.29 -3.94
CA ALA A 173 -1.94 -5.33 -3.10
C ALA A 173 -2.36 -4.76 -1.75
N SER A 174 -3.45 -5.28 -1.19
CA SER A 174 -4.04 -4.77 0.06
C SER A 174 -4.29 -5.87 1.09
N VAL A 175 -4.18 -5.50 2.36
CA VAL A 175 -4.70 -6.24 3.51
C VAL A 175 -5.70 -5.33 4.21
N GLU A 176 -6.90 -5.84 4.50
CA GLU A 176 -7.93 -5.14 5.24
C GLU A 176 -8.19 -5.86 6.57
N VAL A 177 -8.19 -5.09 7.65
CA VAL A 177 -8.51 -5.53 9.01
C VAL A 177 -9.57 -4.62 9.59
N THR A 178 -10.18 -5.00 10.70
CA THR A 178 -11.19 -4.17 11.37
C THR A 178 -10.73 -3.71 12.75
N TYR A 179 -11.37 -2.67 13.30
CA TYR A 179 -11.30 -2.35 14.72
C TYR A 179 -12.57 -1.62 15.14
N GLY A 180 -13.04 -1.88 16.36
CA GLY A 180 -14.18 -1.21 16.97
C GLY A 180 -13.99 -1.16 18.49
N ARG A 181 -14.65 -0.21 19.16
CA ARG A 181 -14.58 -0.05 20.62
C ARG A 181 -15.87 0.47 21.21
#